data_AF-A0A6G1S1Q1-F1
#
_entry.id   AF-A0A6G1S1Q1-F1
#
_cell.length_a   1.000
_cell.length_b   1.000
_cell.length_c   1.000
_cell.angle_alpha   90.00
_cell.angle_beta   90.00
_cell.angle_gamma   90.00
#
_symmetry.space_group_name_H-M   'P 1'
#
loop_
_entity.id
_entity.type
_entity.pdbx_description
1 polymer ?
#
loop_
_entity_poly.entity_id
_entity_poly.type
_entity_poly.pdbx_seq_one_letter_code
_entity_poly.pdbx_strand_id
1 'polypeptide(L)'
;FTTGFSQFLLGQIALNNEVMQQSEGETACPVQSEETVSDEEDVEFQFSNLMDRLGAKKVLDEESDVKQLWLQLRKDEPHLLSNFEEFLVRIFSQLQEADNEKNKLECALKKKIAAYDEEIQHLYEEMEQQIKKEKEQFLLKDTERFKSYSQELECKLLSKEQELEQLAQKQKKLEHQCTELLSGKEETKVENTKLKTTNQELLRDLEKTSQELNLAQQQLQVLQEEASRLHEEKEMEVYRVTETLQREKSGLMKQLDFLRERNKHLKDERDIFLQKCKRSVPKTNWKQIG
;
A
#
# COMPACT_ATOMS: atom_id res chain seq x y z
N PHE A 1 44.74 -0.72 -21.59
CA PHE A 1 45.68 -0.66 -22.72
C PHE A 1 46.68 0.51 -22.59
N THR A 2 47.23 0.79 -21.39
CA THR A 2 48.08 1.98 -21.17
C THR A 2 49.36 1.67 -20.38
N THR A 3 49.95 0.49 -20.60
CA THR A 3 51.18 0.05 -19.88
C THR A 3 52.42 -0.01 -20.78
N GLY A 4 52.34 0.49 -22.02
CA GLY A 4 53.41 0.31 -23.02
C GLY A 4 54.27 1.54 -23.34
N PHE A 5 53.89 2.73 -22.87
CA PHE A 5 54.56 3.98 -23.33
C PHE A 5 55.73 4.42 -22.45
N SER A 6 55.79 3.97 -21.18
CA SER A 6 56.85 4.33 -20.24
C SER A 6 58.18 3.59 -20.51
N GLN A 7 58.17 2.48 -21.24
CA GLN A 7 59.38 1.67 -21.47
C GLN A 7 60.27 2.16 -22.62
N PHE A 8 59.79 3.11 -23.44
CA PHE A 8 60.56 3.66 -24.55
C PHE A 8 61.51 4.79 -24.14
N LEU A 9 61.19 5.53 -23.07
CA LEU A 9 61.95 6.71 -22.64
C LEU A 9 63.15 6.40 -21.72
N LEU A 10 63.19 5.20 -21.12
CA LEU A 10 64.29 4.77 -20.24
C LEU A 10 65.49 4.18 -20.99
N GLY A 11 65.34 3.84 -22.28
CA GLY A 11 66.42 3.26 -23.09
C GLY A 11 67.46 4.27 -23.60
N GLN A 12 67.16 5.57 -23.56
CA GLN A 12 67.99 6.60 -24.20
C GLN A 12 68.85 7.41 -23.23
N ILE A 13 68.65 7.23 -21.92
CA ILE A 13 69.39 7.93 -20.85
C ILE A 13 70.68 7.16 -20.48
N ALA A 14 70.83 5.89 -20.86
CA ALA A 14 71.94 5.03 -20.46
C ALA A 14 73.20 5.14 -21.36
N LEU A 15 73.16 5.87 -22.48
CA LEU A 15 74.28 5.95 -23.44
C LEU A 15 75.16 7.20 -23.32
N ASN A 16 74.85 8.13 -22.41
CA ASN A 16 75.54 9.42 -22.30
C ASN A 16 76.40 9.58 -21.02
N ASN A 17 76.58 8.52 -20.22
CA ASN A 17 77.29 8.60 -18.93
C ASN A 17 78.68 7.92 -18.89
N GLU A 18 79.22 7.48 -20.01
CA GLU A 18 80.64 7.09 -20.10
C GLU A 18 81.41 8.18 -20.83
N VAL A 19 82.07 9.06 -20.07
CA VAL A 19 83.41 9.66 -20.30
C VAL A 19 83.48 10.90 -19.40
N MET A 20 83.79 10.70 -18.12
CA MET A 20 84.44 11.69 -17.25
C MET A 20 84.65 11.11 -15.84
N GLN A 21 85.87 10.62 -15.59
CA GLN A 21 86.51 10.61 -14.26
C GLN A 21 88.02 10.45 -14.49
N GLN A 22 88.79 11.51 -14.25
CA GLN A 22 89.73 11.68 -13.11
C GLN A 22 91.02 10.87 -13.25
N SER A 23 92.22 11.27 -12.81
CA SER A 23 92.83 12.48 -12.28
C SER A 23 94.29 12.08 -11.97
N GLU A 24 95.22 13.02 -12.17
CA GLU A 24 96.49 13.21 -11.44
C GLU A 24 97.56 12.10 -11.28
N GLY A 25 98.81 12.55 -11.52
CA GLY A 25 100.05 11.93 -11.06
C GLY A 25 101.26 12.82 -11.34
N GLU A 26 101.75 13.52 -10.31
CA GLU A 26 103.04 14.24 -10.27
C GLU A 26 104.23 13.30 -10.52
N THR A 27 105.34 13.78 -11.11
CA THR A 27 106.66 14.06 -10.45
C THR A 27 107.74 14.39 -11.51
N ALA A 28 108.59 15.37 -11.20
CA ALA A 28 109.71 15.98 -11.96
C ALA A 28 110.78 14.99 -12.52
N CYS A 29 111.62 15.31 -13.53
CA CYS A 29 112.69 16.33 -13.58
C CYS A 29 113.33 16.39 -15.01
N PRO A 30 114.26 17.33 -15.30
CA PRO A 30 114.39 18.03 -16.59
C PRO A 30 115.51 17.51 -17.50
N VAL A 31 115.46 17.86 -18.79
CA VAL A 31 116.62 17.82 -19.69
C VAL A 31 116.66 19.11 -20.53
N GLN A 32 117.80 19.80 -20.39
CA GLN A 32 118.23 20.98 -21.13
C GLN A 32 118.45 20.66 -22.61
N SER A 33 118.12 21.60 -23.50
CA SER A 33 118.98 21.94 -24.64
C SER A 33 118.47 23.18 -25.39
N GLU A 34 119.31 24.22 -25.35
CA GLU A 34 119.64 25.09 -26.48
C GLU A 34 118.59 26.11 -26.96
N GLU A 35 118.42 27.15 -26.13
CA GLU A 35 118.83 28.53 -26.44
C GLU A 35 118.90 28.93 -27.93
N THR A 36 117.73 29.02 -28.58
CA THR A 36 117.46 30.04 -29.61
C THR A 36 116.06 30.61 -29.43
N VAL A 37 115.71 30.97 -28.20
CA VAL A 37 114.35 31.38 -27.84
C VAL A 37 114.39 32.71 -27.13
N SER A 38 114.37 33.77 -27.92
CA SER A 38 114.03 35.09 -27.39
C SER A 38 113.10 35.87 -28.30
N ASP A 39 112.87 35.40 -29.54
CA ASP A 39 112.02 36.11 -30.51
C ASP A 39 110.72 35.35 -30.86
N GLU A 40 110.65 34.01 -30.72
CA GLU A 40 109.44 33.25 -31.09
C GLU A 40 108.42 33.06 -29.94
N GLU A 41 108.86 32.85 -28.70
CA GLU A 41 107.95 32.72 -27.53
C GLU A 41 107.23 34.04 -27.18
N ASP A 42 107.91 35.17 -27.35
CA ASP A 42 107.31 36.50 -27.16
C ASP A 42 106.22 36.79 -28.21
N VAL A 43 106.41 36.28 -29.42
CA VAL A 43 105.47 36.44 -30.54
C VAL A 43 104.21 35.57 -30.35
N GLU A 44 104.36 34.36 -29.84
CA GLU A 44 103.24 33.48 -29.46
C GLU A 44 102.38 34.08 -28.34
N PHE A 45 103.04 34.64 -27.33
CA PHE A 45 102.37 35.29 -26.20
C PHE A 45 101.63 36.56 -26.65
N GLN A 46 102.24 37.36 -27.54
CA GLN A 46 101.61 38.57 -28.08
C GLN A 46 100.37 38.25 -28.93
N PHE A 47 100.43 37.21 -29.77
CA PHE A 47 99.26 36.77 -30.53
C PHE A 47 98.16 36.22 -29.61
N SER A 48 98.52 35.35 -28.66
CA SER A 48 97.56 34.77 -27.71
C SER A 48 96.86 35.84 -26.87
N ASN A 49 97.61 36.83 -26.37
CA ASN A 49 97.07 37.95 -25.61
C ASN A 49 96.15 38.84 -26.48
N LEU A 50 96.49 39.05 -27.76
CA LEU A 50 95.60 39.73 -28.70
C LEU A 50 94.29 38.95 -28.87
N MET A 51 94.35 37.65 -29.16
CA MET A 51 93.17 36.79 -29.35
C MET A 51 92.29 36.68 -28.10
N ASP A 52 92.91 36.64 -26.90
CA ASP A 52 92.21 36.67 -25.62
C ASP A 52 91.48 37.99 -25.38
N ARG A 53 92.13 39.13 -25.68
CA ARG A 53 91.50 40.45 -25.59
C ARG A 53 90.36 40.62 -26.58
N LEU A 54 90.45 39.97 -27.73
CA LEU A 54 89.41 39.94 -28.76
C LEU A 54 88.28 38.95 -28.45
N GLY A 55 88.44 38.09 -27.44
CA GLY A 55 87.45 37.09 -27.07
C GLY A 55 87.30 35.97 -28.09
N ALA A 56 88.31 35.74 -28.95
CA ALA A 56 88.26 34.83 -30.08
C ALA A 56 87.94 33.38 -29.69
N LYS A 57 88.42 32.93 -28.51
CA LYS A 57 88.20 31.57 -27.96
C LYS A 57 86.75 31.14 -27.81
N LYS A 58 85.79 32.07 -27.79
CA LYS A 58 84.36 31.76 -27.65
C LYS A 58 83.65 31.62 -29.00
N VAL A 59 84.37 31.89 -30.09
CA VAL A 59 83.76 32.29 -31.36
C VAL A 59 84.44 31.65 -32.57
N LEU A 60 85.75 31.44 -32.52
CA LEU A 60 86.51 30.67 -33.50
C LEU A 60 86.98 29.37 -32.88
N ASP A 61 86.78 28.27 -33.61
CA ASP A 61 87.24 26.94 -33.20
C ASP A 61 88.69 26.67 -33.63
N GLU A 62 89.20 27.36 -34.67
CA GLU A 62 90.55 27.18 -35.21
C GLU A 62 91.21 28.54 -35.50
N GLU A 63 92.32 28.83 -34.80
CA GLU A 63 93.04 30.12 -34.88
C GLU A 63 94.31 30.04 -35.75
N SER A 64 94.63 28.86 -36.31
CA SER A 64 95.88 28.57 -37.03
C SER A 64 96.14 29.48 -38.22
N ASP A 65 95.11 29.75 -39.02
CA ASP A 65 95.22 30.53 -40.25
C ASP A 65 95.39 32.03 -39.97
N VAL A 66 94.70 32.51 -38.94
CA VAL A 66 94.81 33.90 -38.46
C VAL A 66 96.19 34.14 -37.85
N LYS A 67 96.69 33.16 -37.10
CA LYS A 67 98.03 33.17 -36.51
C LYS A 67 99.12 33.16 -37.59
N GLN A 68 98.99 32.30 -38.59
CA GLN A 68 99.94 32.23 -39.70
C GLN A 68 100.00 33.56 -40.48
N LEU A 69 98.84 34.15 -40.77
CA LEU A 69 98.76 35.43 -41.49
C LEU A 69 99.33 36.59 -40.65
N TRP A 70 99.06 36.62 -39.34
CA TRP A 70 99.62 37.62 -38.42
C TRP A 70 101.14 37.55 -38.34
N LEU A 71 101.69 36.32 -38.27
CA LEU A 71 103.14 36.07 -38.29
C LEU A 71 103.80 36.51 -39.61
N GLN A 72 103.16 36.24 -40.75
CA GLN A 72 103.66 36.64 -42.08
C GLN A 72 103.63 38.17 -42.26
N LEU A 73 102.54 38.84 -41.89
CA LEU A 73 102.41 40.30 -41.95
C LEU A 73 103.46 41.02 -41.09
N ARG A 74 103.80 40.45 -39.93
CA ARG A 74 104.84 41.00 -39.05
C ARG A 74 106.24 40.91 -39.66
N LYS A 75 106.53 39.87 -40.46
CA LYS A 75 107.84 39.63 -41.09
C LYS A 75 108.01 40.38 -42.41
N ASP A 76 107.01 40.32 -43.28
CA ASP A 76 107.14 40.78 -44.67
C ASP A 76 106.62 42.22 -44.88
N GLU A 77 105.55 42.63 -44.17
CA GLU A 77 104.93 43.95 -44.31
C GLU A 77 104.46 44.54 -42.97
N PRO A 78 105.39 44.94 -42.07
CA PRO A 78 105.07 45.35 -40.70
C PRO A 78 104.17 46.61 -40.60
N HIS A 79 104.15 47.43 -41.65
CA HIS A 79 103.28 48.61 -41.74
C HIS A 79 101.78 48.24 -41.90
N LEU A 80 101.47 47.02 -42.33
CA LEU A 80 100.10 46.52 -42.54
C LEU A 80 99.55 45.75 -41.32
N LEU A 81 100.43 45.35 -40.39
CA LEU A 81 100.06 44.59 -39.20
C LEU A 81 99.04 45.33 -38.32
N SER A 82 99.20 46.64 -38.11
CA SER A 82 98.26 47.45 -37.33
C SER A 82 96.86 47.50 -37.96
N ASN A 83 96.78 47.57 -39.29
CA ASN A 83 95.48 47.56 -39.99
C ASN A 83 94.82 46.19 -39.90
N PHE A 84 95.62 45.12 -39.92
CA PHE A 84 95.13 43.76 -39.74
C PHE A 84 94.61 43.52 -38.31
N GLU A 85 95.34 44.00 -37.28
CA GLU A 85 94.88 43.92 -35.89
C GLU A 85 93.60 44.75 -35.65
N GLU A 86 93.49 45.95 -36.22
CA GLU A 86 92.26 46.75 -36.17
C GLU A 86 91.10 46.05 -36.89
N PHE A 87 91.38 45.39 -38.01
CA PHE A 87 90.41 44.57 -38.72
C PHE A 87 89.93 43.39 -37.85
N LEU A 88 90.84 42.67 -37.18
CA LEU A 88 90.47 41.62 -36.23
C LEU A 88 89.62 42.17 -35.08
N VAL A 89 90.00 43.30 -34.48
CA VAL A 89 89.19 44.00 -33.47
C VAL A 89 87.76 44.21 -33.95
N ARG A 90 87.61 44.71 -35.17
CA ARG A 90 86.28 44.99 -35.75
C ARG A 90 85.48 43.71 -36.00
N ILE A 91 86.09 42.69 -36.59
CA ILE A 91 85.43 41.41 -36.90
C ILE A 91 84.99 40.69 -35.63
N PHE A 92 85.88 40.55 -34.64
CA PHE A 92 85.52 39.90 -33.37
C PHE A 92 84.48 40.68 -32.58
N SER A 93 84.52 42.02 -32.61
CA SER A 93 83.47 42.84 -31.99
C SER A 93 82.11 42.59 -32.66
N GLN A 94 82.05 42.55 -33.99
CA GLN A 94 80.83 42.25 -34.73
C GLN A 94 80.31 40.83 -34.46
N LEU A 95 81.22 39.85 -34.37
CA LEU A 95 80.85 38.47 -34.14
C LEU A 95 80.36 38.23 -32.70
N GLN A 96 80.96 38.91 -31.73
CA GLN A 96 80.50 38.93 -30.34
C GLN A 96 79.14 39.63 -30.21
N GLU A 97 78.92 40.74 -30.92
CA GLU A 97 77.62 41.42 -30.97
C GLU A 97 76.54 40.49 -31.53
N ALA A 98 76.82 39.80 -32.64
CA ALA A 98 75.90 38.82 -33.24
C ALA A 98 75.60 37.63 -32.29
N ASP A 99 76.58 37.08 -31.58
CA ASP A 99 76.33 36.02 -30.60
C ASP A 99 75.49 36.53 -29.42
N ASN A 100 75.76 37.73 -28.93
CA ASN A 100 74.96 38.37 -27.89
C ASN A 100 73.51 38.60 -28.35
N GLU A 101 73.29 39.02 -29.60
CA GLU A 101 71.95 39.16 -30.19
C GLU A 101 71.25 37.81 -30.33
N LYS A 102 71.94 36.77 -30.81
CA LYS A 102 71.43 35.39 -30.85
C LYS A 102 70.97 34.93 -29.46
N ASN A 103 71.80 35.13 -28.43
CA ASN A 103 71.49 34.73 -27.07
C ASN A 103 70.30 35.53 -26.48
N LYS A 104 70.19 36.83 -26.80
CA LYS A 104 69.01 37.65 -26.43
C LYS A 104 67.74 37.13 -27.10
N LEU A 105 67.81 36.81 -28.39
CA LEU A 105 66.68 36.26 -29.14
C LEU A 105 66.26 34.89 -28.60
N GLU A 106 67.22 34.01 -28.33
CA GLU A 106 66.96 32.70 -27.73
C GLU A 106 66.31 32.83 -26.34
N CYS A 107 66.80 33.75 -25.50
CA CYS A 107 66.17 34.06 -24.23
C CYS A 107 64.73 34.58 -24.40
N ALA A 108 64.48 35.45 -25.37
CA ALA A 108 63.15 35.96 -25.67
C ALA A 108 62.21 34.86 -26.15
N LEU A 109 62.70 33.95 -27.00
CA LEU A 109 61.95 32.78 -27.48
C LEU A 109 61.62 31.82 -26.32
N LYS A 110 62.58 31.50 -25.46
CA LYS A 110 62.34 30.66 -24.27
C LYS A 110 61.28 31.26 -23.35
N LYS A 111 61.32 32.57 -23.12
CA LYS A 111 60.28 33.28 -22.35
C LYS A 111 58.91 33.22 -23.01
N LYS A 112 58.85 33.35 -24.35
CA LYS A 112 57.60 33.23 -25.10
C LYS A 112 57.03 31.82 -25.03
N ILE A 113 57.85 30.80 -25.17
CA ILE A 113 57.45 29.39 -25.04
C ILE A 113 56.89 29.14 -23.64
N ALA A 114 57.61 29.54 -22.58
CA ALA A 114 57.14 29.39 -21.21
C ALA A 114 55.80 30.10 -20.95
N ALA A 115 55.63 31.33 -21.48
CA ALA A 115 54.37 32.06 -21.36
C ALA A 115 53.21 31.34 -22.08
N TYR A 116 53.45 30.77 -23.26
CA TYR A 116 52.44 29.98 -23.96
C TYR A 116 52.13 28.67 -23.23
N ASP A 117 53.13 27.99 -22.67
CA ASP A 117 52.91 26.78 -21.88
C ASP A 117 52.06 27.07 -20.63
N GLU A 118 52.31 28.18 -19.94
CA GLU A 118 51.49 28.63 -18.81
C GLU A 118 50.05 28.97 -19.22
N GLU A 119 49.85 29.67 -20.35
CA GLU A 119 48.52 30.00 -20.86
C GLU A 119 47.74 28.73 -21.26
N ILE A 120 48.40 27.78 -21.90
CA ILE A 120 47.83 26.48 -22.26
C ILE A 120 47.41 25.72 -21.01
N GLN A 121 48.28 25.65 -19.98
CA GLN A 121 47.95 25.00 -18.71
C GLN A 121 46.75 25.65 -18.03
N HIS A 122 46.72 26.98 -17.93
CA HIS A 122 45.59 27.70 -17.35
C HIS A 122 44.28 27.41 -18.10
N LEU A 123 44.30 27.37 -19.43
CA LEU A 123 43.13 27.05 -20.24
C LEU A 123 42.62 25.62 -20.00
N TYR A 124 43.53 24.65 -19.86
CA TYR A 124 43.16 23.27 -19.51
C TYR A 124 42.53 23.19 -18.11
N GLU A 125 43.09 23.89 -17.14
CA GLU A 125 42.55 23.94 -15.78
C GLU A 125 41.16 24.57 -15.74
N GLU A 126 40.95 25.68 -16.46
CA GLU A 126 39.66 26.35 -16.55
C GLU A 126 38.60 25.45 -17.19
N MET A 127 38.96 24.76 -18.27
CA MET A 127 38.07 23.82 -18.94
C MET A 127 37.72 22.63 -18.04
N GLU A 128 38.68 22.05 -17.32
CA GLU A 128 38.42 20.94 -16.39
C GLU A 128 37.51 21.39 -15.25
N GLN A 129 37.73 22.60 -14.71
CA GLN A 129 36.84 23.18 -13.69
C GLN A 129 35.43 23.40 -14.23
N GLN A 130 35.28 23.86 -15.47
CA GLN A 130 33.96 24.04 -16.09
C GLN A 130 33.25 22.69 -16.28
N ILE A 131 33.93 21.70 -16.84
CA ILE A 131 33.40 20.34 -17.01
C ILE A 131 32.95 19.77 -15.66
N LYS A 132 33.75 19.95 -14.61
CA LYS A 132 33.41 19.48 -13.27
C LYS A 132 32.16 20.18 -12.71
N LYS A 133 32.08 21.51 -12.81
CA LYS A 133 30.91 22.29 -12.36
C LYS A 133 29.64 21.90 -13.10
N GLU A 134 29.71 21.73 -14.42
CA GLU A 134 28.55 21.33 -15.22
C GLU A 134 28.07 19.91 -14.86
N LYS A 135 29.00 18.97 -14.67
CA LYS A 135 28.68 17.60 -14.21
C LYS A 135 28.00 17.61 -12.84
N GLU A 136 28.55 18.35 -11.87
CA GLU A 136 27.98 18.46 -10.52
C GLU A 136 26.59 19.10 -10.55
N GLN A 137 26.41 20.18 -11.32
CA GLN A 137 25.12 20.84 -11.47
C GLN A 137 24.07 19.94 -12.13
N PHE A 138 24.46 19.19 -13.17
CA PHE A 138 23.59 18.22 -13.82
C PHE A 138 23.14 17.13 -12.84
N LEU A 139 24.09 16.52 -12.11
CA LEU A 139 23.78 15.48 -11.11
C LEU A 139 22.87 15.99 -9.99
N LEU A 140 23.09 17.22 -9.51
CA LEU A 140 22.25 17.82 -8.48
C LEU A 140 20.81 18.00 -8.97
N LYS A 141 20.64 18.57 -10.17
CA LYS A 141 19.32 18.77 -10.80
C LYS A 141 18.60 17.44 -11.05
N ASP A 142 19.32 16.43 -11.52
CA ASP A 142 18.74 15.11 -11.79
C ASP A 142 18.30 14.43 -10.49
N THR A 143 19.14 14.49 -9.46
CA THR A 143 18.82 13.97 -8.12
C THR A 143 17.62 14.68 -7.51
N GLU A 144 17.53 16.00 -7.62
CA GLU A 144 16.40 16.80 -7.12
C GLU A 144 15.09 16.46 -7.85
N ARG A 145 15.14 16.35 -9.19
CA ARG A 145 13.99 15.91 -9.98
C ARG A 145 13.54 14.51 -9.59
N PHE A 146 14.48 13.58 -9.47
CA PHE A 146 14.19 12.21 -9.06
C PHE A 146 13.54 12.15 -7.67
N LYS A 147 14.11 12.88 -6.69
CA LYS A 147 13.56 12.97 -5.33
C LYS A 147 12.15 13.55 -5.33
N SER A 148 11.93 14.64 -6.06
CA SER A 148 10.61 15.30 -6.14
C SER A 148 9.56 14.36 -6.75
N TYR A 149 9.93 13.68 -7.84
CA TYR A 149 9.06 12.69 -8.50
C TYR A 149 8.77 11.48 -7.60
N SER A 150 9.79 10.95 -6.93
CA SER A 150 9.65 9.84 -5.98
C SER A 150 8.72 10.20 -4.83
N GLN A 151 8.86 11.41 -4.28
CA GLN A 151 8.00 11.88 -3.18
C GLN A 151 6.55 12.08 -3.65
N GLU A 152 6.33 12.61 -4.85
CA GLU A 152 4.98 12.73 -5.41
C GLU A 152 4.31 11.36 -5.58
N LEU A 153 5.05 10.38 -6.09
CA LEU A 153 4.60 9.00 -6.22
C LEU A 153 4.26 8.37 -4.87
N GLU A 154 5.12 8.55 -3.87
CA GLU A 154 4.92 8.05 -2.51
C GLU A 154 3.65 8.65 -1.88
N CYS A 155 3.45 9.97 -2.01
CA CYS A 155 2.21 10.63 -1.56
C CYS A 155 0.96 10.08 -2.27
N LYS A 156 1.01 9.85 -3.59
CA LYS A 156 -0.10 9.24 -4.34
C LYS A 156 -0.36 7.81 -3.88
N LEU A 157 0.69 7.04 -3.64
CA LEU A 157 0.59 5.66 -3.17
C LEU A 157 -0.07 5.61 -1.79
N LEU A 158 0.38 6.44 -0.84
CA LEU A 158 -0.23 6.55 0.49
C LEU A 158 -1.71 6.94 0.42
N SER A 159 -2.07 7.90 -0.44
CA SER A 159 -3.48 8.27 -0.66
C SER A 159 -4.29 7.07 -1.19
N LYS A 160 -3.73 6.28 -2.11
CA LYS A 160 -4.40 5.09 -2.64
C LYS A 160 -4.50 3.96 -1.62
N GLU A 161 -3.49 3.75 -0.79
CA GLU A 161 -3.57 2.81 0.33
C GLU A 161 -4.66 3.20 1.32
N GLN A 162 -4.79 4.50 1.64
CA GLN A 162 -5.85 4.98 2.51
C GLN A 162 -7.25 4.80 1.90
N GLU A 163 -7.43 5.08 0.61
CA GLU A 163 -8.68 4.80 -0.11
C GLU A 163 -9.03 3.31 -0.09
N LEU A 164 -8.04 2.43 -0.30
CA LEU A 164 -8.22 0.98 -0.25
C LEU A 164 -8.64 0.50 1.14
N GLU A 165 -8.02 1.02 2.21
CA GLU A 165 -8.38 0.67 3.59
C GLU A 165 -9.82 1.10 3.91
N GLN A 166 -10.23 2.30 3.47
CA GLN A 166 -11.63 2.76 3.62
C GLN A 166 -12.62 1.86 2.87
N LEU A 167 -12.29 1.46 1.64
CA LEU A 167 -13.11 0.54 0.86
C LEU A 167 -13.21 -0.84 1.53
N ALA A 168 -12.10 -1.36 2.05
CA ALA A 168 -12.07 -2.63 2.78
C ALA A 168 -12.94 -2.58 4.04
N GLN A 169 -12.89 -1.47 4.80
CA GLN A 169 -13.77 -1.28 5.96
C GLN A 169 -15.26 -1.20 5.56
N LYS A 170 -15.58 -0.53 4.46
CA LYS A 170 -16.95 -0.48 3.93
C LYS A 170 -17.42 -1.86 3.47
N GLN A 171 -16.57 -2.62 2.79
CA GLN A 171 -16.85 -3.99 2.38
C GLN A 171 -17.16 -4.87 3.61
N LYS A 172 -16.31 -4.86 4.64
CA LYS A 172 -16.54 -5.61 5.89
C LYS A 172 -17.88 -5.28 6.55
N LYS A 173 -18.26 -3.99 6.58
CA LYS A 173 -19.56 -3.56 7.12
C LYS A 173 -20.73 -4.11 6.30
N LEU A 174 -20.63 -4.05 4.97
CA LEU A 174 -21.67 -4.59 4.08
C LEU A 174 -21.77 -6.11 4.18
N GLU A 175 -20.64 -6.81 4.25
CA GLU A 175 -20.62 -8.26 4.45
C GLU A 175 -21.31 -8.64 5.76
N HIS A 176 -21.03 -7.91 6.85
CA HIS A 176 -21.70 -8.13 8.12
C HIS A 176 -23.23 -7.93 8.02
N GLN A 177 -23.67 -6.82 7.42
CA GLN A 177 -25.10 -6.56 7.20
C GLN A 177 -25.77 -7.65 6.35
N CYS A 178 -25.09 -8.14 5.31
CA CYS A 178 -25.57 -9.26 4.51
C CYS A 178 -25.73 -10.53 5.35
N THR A 179 -24.77 -10.83 6.23
CA THR A 179 -24.86 -12.02 7.11
C THR A 179 -26.01 -11.90 8.12
N GLU A 180 -26.24 -10.73 8.71
CA GLU A 180 -27.34 -10.48 9.63
C GLU A 180 -28.71 -10.58 8.95
N LEU A 181 -28.84 -10.03 7.74
CA LEU A 181 -30.07 -10.14 6.96
C LEU A 181 -30.36 -11.59 6.56
N LEU A 182 -29.33 -12.37 6.22
CA LEU A 182 -29.47 -13.79 5.92
C LEU A 182 -29.88 -14.60 7.16
N SER A 183 -29.30 -14.33 8.34
CA SER A 183 -29.70 -15.01 9.57
C SER A 183 -31.15 -14.66 9.95
N GLY A 184 -31.51 -13.38 9.92
CA GLY A 184 -32.89 -12.94 10.19
C GLY A 184 -33.91 -13.51 9.19
N LYS A 185 -33.52 -13.68 7.92
CA LYS A 185 -34.36 -14.35 6.92
C LYS A 185 -34.57 -15.84 7.25
N GLU A 186 -33.55 -16.55 7.72
CA GLU A 186 -33.72 -17.95 8.10
C GLU A 186 -34.54 -18.08 9.40
N GLU A 187 -34.33 -17.20 10.38
CA GLU A 187 -35.15 -17.16 11.61
C GLU A 187 -36.64 -16.93 11.31
N THR A 188 -36.95 -15.93 10.48
CA THR A 188 -38.34 -15.65 10.07
C THR A 188 -38.97 -16.80 9.29
N LYS A 189 -38.19 -17.51 8.47
CA LYS A 189 -38.63 -18.71 7.76
C LYS A 189 -38.94 -19.85 8.73
N VAL A 190 -38.10 -20.08 9.74
CA VAL A 190 -38.32 -21.08 10.81
C VAL A 190 -39.57 -20.73 11.63
N GLU A 191 -39.75 -19.47 12.01
CA GLU A 191 -40.96 -19.07 12.75
C GLU A 191 -42.21 -19.20 11.88
N ASN A 192 -42.14 -18.90 10.58
CA ASN A 192 -43.26 -19.08 9.66
C ASN A 192 -43.66 -20.56 9.51
N THR A 193 -42.70 -21.49 9.45
CA THR A 193 -43.01 -22.93 9.40
C THR A 193 -43.62 -23.43 10.71
N LYS A 194 -43.15 -22.91 11.86
CA LYS A 194 -43.74 -23.19 13.18
C LYS A 194 -45.17 -22.66 13.29
N LEU A 195 -45.43 -21.44 12.83
CA LEU A 195 -46.79 -20.88 12.81
C LEU A 195 -47.72 -21.66 11.87
N LYS A 196 -47.22 -22.12 10.71
CA LYS A 196 -48.00 -22.97 9.79
C LYS A 196 -48.37 -24.31 10.41
N THR A 197 -47.42 -24.97 11.07
CA THR A 197 -47.65 -26.28 11.73
C THR A 197 -48.64 -26.15 12.89
N THR A 198 -48.46 -25.16 13.77
CA THR A 198 -49.41 -24.89 14.86
C THR A 198 -50.81 -24.53 14.35
N ASN A 199 -50.93 -23.74 13.29
CA ASN A 199 -52.22 -23.42 12.68
C ASN A 199 -52.90 -24.69 12.10
N GLN A 200 -52.14 -25.57 11.45
CA GLN A 200 -52.65 -26.88 10.99
C GLN A 200 -53.08 -27.80 12.14
N GLU A 201 -52.40 -27.75 13.29
CA GLU A 201 -52.81 -28.48 14.51
C GLU A 201 -54.11 -27.93 15.07
N LEU A 202 -54.22 -26.60 15.22
CA LEU A 202 -55.43 -25.94 15.70
C LEU A 202 -56.64 -26.19 14.79
N LEU A 203 -56.45 -26.18 13.46
CA LEU A 203 -57.51 -26.53 12.52
C LEU A 203 -57.99 -27.98 12.70
N ARG A 204 -57.05 -28.93 12.88
CA ARG A 204 -57.40 -30.33 13.14
C ARG A 204 -58.14 -30.49 14.46
N ASP A 205 -57.74 -29.79 15.51
CA ASP A 205 -58.41 -29.86 16.81
C ASP A 205 -59.78 -29.17 16.79
N LEU A 206 -59.92 -28.07 16.05
CA LEU A 206 -61.22 -27.44 15.80
C LEU A 206 -62.16 -28.38 15.03
N GLU A 207 -61.65 -29.10 14.02
CA GLU A 207 -62.44 -30.07 13.27
C GLU A 207 -62.90 -31.23 14.17
N LYS A 208 -62.00 -31.79 14.99
CA LYS A 208 -62.35 -32.83 15.97
C LYS A 208 -63.41 -32.35 16.95
N THR A 209 -63.22 -31.19 17.58
CA THR A 209 -64.17 -30.65 18.57
C THR A 209 -65.52 -30.31 17.94
N SER A 210 -65.54 -29.85 16.68
CA SER A 210 -66.77 -29.66 15.91
C SER A 210 -67.49 -30.98 15.65
N GLN A 211 -66.77 -32.05 15.28
CA GLN A 211 -67.34 -33.39 15.10
C GLN A 211 -67.91 -33.92 16.42
N GLU A 212 -67.16 -33.81 17.52
CA GLU A 212 -67.61 -34.20 18.86
C GLU A 212 -68.86 -33.41 19.29
N LEU A 213 -68.90 -32.10 19.04
CA LEU A 213 -70.06 -31.26 19.32
C LEU A 213 -71.29 -31.70 18.51
N ASN A 214 -71.12 -31.99 17.22
CA ASN A 214 -72.21 -32.48 16.37
C ASN A 214 -72.76 -33.82 16.90
N LEU A 215 -71.89 -34.75 17.31
CA LEU A 215 -72.30 -36.02 17.90
C LEU A 215 -73.07 -35.81 19.21
N ALA A 216 -72.61 -34.92 20.08
CA ALA A 216 -73.30 -34.59 21.33
C ALA A 216 -74.67 -33.93 21.07
N GLN A 217 -74.78 -33.05 20.08
CA GLN A 217 -76.04 -32.43 19.66
C GLN A 217 -77.02 -33.48 19.12
N GLN A 218 -76.57 -34.43 18.31
CA GLN A 218 -77.38 -35.55 17.82
C GLN A 218 -77.89 -36.43 18.97
N GLN A 219 -77.01 -36.76 19.94
CA GLN A 219 -77.41 -37.52 21.13
C GLN A 219 -78.45 -36.77 21.96
N LEU A 220 -78.28 -35.46 22.15
CA LEU A 220 -79.24 -34.63 22.87
C LEU A 220 -80.59 -34.60 22.16
N GLN A 221 -80.62 -34.52 20.84
CA GLN A 221 -81.85 -34.59 20.05
C GLN A 221 -82.60 -35.90 20.28
N VAL A 222 -81.90 -37.05 20.23
CA VAL A 222 -82.51 -38.37 20.50
C VAL A 222 -83.11 -38.43 21.91
N LEU A 223 -82.38 -37.95 22.92
CA LEU A 223 -82.87 -37.92 24.30
C LEU A 223 -84.09 -37.00 24.46
N GLN A 224 -84.14 -35.88 23.74
CA GLN A 224 -85.28 -34.96 23.76
C GLN A 224 -86.52 -35.57 23.09
N GLU A 225 -86.35 -36.28 21.97
CA GLU A 225 -87.42 -37.03 21.30
C GLU A 225 -87.96 -38.13 22.21
N GLU A 226 -87.09 -38.89 22.88
CA GLU A 226 -87.47 -39.91 23.85
C GLU A 226 -88.18 -39.34 25.08
N ALA A 227 -87.69 -38.24 25.65
CA ALA A 227 -88.35 -37.55 26.76
C ALA A 227 -89.75 -37.05 26.37
N SER A 228 -89.92 -36.56 25.13
CA SER A 228 -91.22 -36.12 24.61
C SER A 228 -92.18 -37.29 24.42
N ARG A 229 -91.71 -38.43 23.87
CA ARG A 229 -92.49 -39.67 23.72
C ARG A 229 -92.96 -40.21 25.07
N LEU A 230 -92.04 -40.31 26.04
CA LEU A 230 -92.37 -40.75 27.40
C LEU A 230 -93.36 -39.81 28.10
N HIS A 231 -93.26 -38.50 27.84
CA HIS A 231 -94.24 -37.54 28.36
C HIS A 231 -95.63 -37.78 27.76
N GLU A 232 -95.74 -37.95 26.45
CA GLU A 232 -97.01 -38.24 25.77
C GLU A 232 -97.62 -39.57 26.25
N GLU A 233 -96.81 -40.64 26.34
CA GLU A 233 -97.23 -41.94 26.90
C GLU A 233 -97.77 -41.79 28.33
N LYS A 234 -97.07 -41.00 29.17
CA LYS A 234 -97.52 -40.71 30.53
C LYS A 234 -98.85 -39.96 30.55
N GLU A 235 -99.02 -38.94 29.73
CA GLU A 235 -100.28 -38.18 29.64
C GLU A 235 -101.44 -39.08 29.19
N MET A 236 -101.21 -39.96 28.21
CA MET A 236 -102.19 -40.95 27.75
C MET A 236 -102.55 -41.96 28.85
N GLU A 237 -101.57 -42.42 29.62
CA GLU A 237 -101.80 -43.29 30.78
C GLU A 237 -102.61 -42.59 31.86
N VAL A 238 -102.24 -41.36 32.22
CA VAL A 238 -102.97 -40.52 33.18
C VAL A 238 -104.42 -40.31 32.72
N TYR A 239 -104.63 -40.02 31.43
CA TYR A 239 -105.97 -39.91 30.85
C TYR A 239 -106.77 -41.21 31.00
N ARG A 240 -106.19 -42.36 30.63
CA ARG A 240 -106.83 -43.69 30.70
C ARG A 240 -107.22 -44.06 32.14
N VAL A 241 -106.32 -43.85 33.10
CA VAL A 241 -106.57 -44.10 34.52
C VAL A 241 -107.67 -43.18 35.04
N THR A 242 -107.61 -41.88 34.70
CA THR A 242 -108.61 -40.88 35.11
C THR A 242 -109.99 -41.22 34.57
N GLU A 243 -110.09 -41.62 33.30
CA GLU A 243 -111.36 -42.00 32.68
C GLU A 243 -111.95 -43.27 33.32
N THR A 244 -111.10 -44.27 33.60
CA THR A 244 -111.52 -45.51 34.27
C THR A 244 -112.00 -45.24 35.69
N LEU A 245 -111.24 -44.44 36.45
CA LEU A 245 -111.63 -43.99 37.78
C LEU A 245 -112.96 -43.22 37.76
N GLN A 246 -113.21 -42.40 36.74
CA GLN A 246 -114.46 -41.66 36.58
C GLN A 246 -115.64 -42.57 36.25
N ARG A 247 -115.44 -43.60 35.41
CA ARG A 247 -116.45 -44.64 35.15
C ARG A 247 -116.77 -45.42 36.42
N GLU A 248 -115.77 -45.84 37.17
CA GLU A 248 -115.94 -46.51 38.47
C GLU A 248 -116.68 -45.64 39.49
N LYS A 249 -116.26 -44.37 39.66
CA LYS A 249 -116.94 -43.39 40.51
C LYS A 249 -118.41 -43.25 40.13
N SER A 250 -118.71 -43.15 38.84
CA SER A 250 -120.08 -43.05 38.34
C SER A 250 -120.88 -44.34 38.58
N GLY A 251 -120.24 -45.51 38.43
CA GLY A 251 -120.83 -46.81 38.76
C GLY A 251 -121.15 -46.95 40.25
N LEU A 252 -120.21 -46.57 41.12
CA LEU A 252 -120.40 -46.53 42.57
C LEU A 252 -121.51 -45.55 42.97
N MET A 253 -121.60 -44.39 42.31
CA MET A 253 -122.69 -43.43 42.55
C MET A 253 -124.06 -44.04 42.20
N LYS A 254 -124.17 -44.74 41.07
CA LYS A 254 -125.40 -45.47 40.71
C LYS A 254 -125.75 -46.56 41.74
N GLN A 255 -124.76 -47.33 42.22
CA GLN A 255 -124.98 -48.31 43.28
C GLN A 255 -125.46 -47.66 44.58
N LEU A 256 -124.87 -46.52 44.96
CA LEU A 256 -125.30 -45.73 46.10
C LEU A 256 -126.75 -45.25 45.93
N ASP A 257 -127.13 -44.82 44.74
CA ASP A 257 -128.51 -44.42 44.43
C ASP A 257 -129.48 -45.61 44.45
N PHE A 258 -129.09 -46.79 43.93
CA PHE A 258 -129.89 -48.01 44.10
C PHE A 258 -130.06 -48.41 45.57
N LEU A 259 -129.02 -48.27 46.39
CA LEU A 259 -129.10 -48.51 47.83
C LEU A 259 -129.97 -47.47 48.54
N ARG A 260 -129.95 -46.20 48.11
CA ARG A 260 -130.87 -45.16 48.59
C ARG A 260 -132.32 -45.48 48.22
N GLU A 261 -132.59 -45.84 46.96
CA GLU A 261 -133.94 -46.18 46.51
C GLU A 261 -134.43 -47.47 47.16
N ARG A 262 -133.57 -48.46 47.38
CA ARG A 262 -133.93 -49.68 48.12
C ARG A 262 -134.15 -49.42 49.60
N ASN A 263 -133.35 -48.56 50.23
CA ASN A 263 -133.62 -48.11 51.60
C ASN A 263 -134.95 -47.35 51.68
N LYS A 264 -135.26 -46.52 50.68
CA LYS A 264 -136.54 -45.84 50.57
C LYS A 264 -137.68 -46.82 50.37
N HIS A 265 -137.57 -47.80 49.47
CA HIS A 265 -138.54 -48.87 49.31
C HIS A 265 -138.72 -49.71 50.58
N LEU A 266 -137.64 -50.11 51.25
CA LEU A 266 -137.71 -50.83 52.52
C LEU A 266 -138.39 -49.98 53.60
N LYS A 267 -138.19 -48.65 53.58
CA LYS A 267 -138.88 -47.70 54.46
C LYS A 267 -140.37 -47.61 54.09
N ASP A 268 -140.71 -47.52 52.81
CA ASP A 268 -142.07 -47.49 52.30
C ASP A 268 -142.81 -48.82 52.58
N GLU A 269 -142.13 -49.96 52.44
CA GLU A 269 -142.64 -51.28 52.83
C GLU A 269 -142.85 -51.37 54.34
N ARG A 270 -141.93 -50.82 55.15
CA ARG A 270 -142.11 -50.70 56.60
C ARG A 270 -143.31 -49.81 56.93
N ASP A 271 -143.50 -48.71 56.21
CA ASP A 271 -144.59 -47.76 56.40
C ASP A 271 -145.93 -48.34 55.94
N ILE A 272 -145.95 -49.12 54.85
CA ILE A 272 -147.11 -49.91 54.40
C ILE A 272 -147.42 -51.03 55.39
N PHE A 273 -146.42 -51.71 55.95
CA PHE A 273 -146.63 -52.71 57.00
C PHE A 273 -147.20 -52.06 58.27
N LEU A 274 -146.68 -50.89 58.66
CA LEU A 274 -147.23 -50.06 59.73
C LEU A 274 -148.65 -49.56 59.41
N GLN A 275 -148.99 -49.31 58.14
CA GLN A 275 -150.32 -48.86 57.72
C GLN A 275 -151.33 -50.02 57.59
N LYS A 276 -150.87 -51.24 57.23
CA LYS A 276 -151.64 -52.50 57.29
C LYS A 276 -151.89 -52.92 58.74
N CYS A 277 -150.93 -52.68 59.63
CA CYS A 277 -151.09 -52.77 61.08
C CYS A 277 -151.89 -51.60 61.70
N LYS A 278 -152.25 -50.55 60.96
CA LYS A 278 -153.15 -49.46 61.41
C LYS A 278 -154.60 -49.59 60.94
N ARG A 279 -154.91 -50.51 60.01
CA ARG A 279 -156.30 -50.92 59.70
C ARG A 279 -156.77 -52.14 60.50
N SER A 280 -155.94 -52.62 61.42
CA SER A 280 -156.38 -53.35 62.60
C SER A 280 -155.89 -52.55 63.81
N VAL A 281 -156.85 -52.00 64.58
CA VAL A 281 -156.80 -51.61 66.01
C VAL A 281 -157.50 -50.24 66.26
N PRO A 282 -158.36 -50.10 67.29
CA PRO A 282 -159.22 -48.92 67.55
C PRO A 282 -158.62 -47.88 68.54
N LYS A 283 -159.18 -46.64 68.52
CA LYS A 283 -159.32 -45.55 69.55
C LYS A 283 -158.16 -45.33 70.55
N THR A 284 -157.66 -44.10 70.85
CA THR A 284 -158.31 -42.93 71.50
C THR A 284 -157.29 -41.78 71.69
N ASN A 285 -157.78 -40.53 71.69
CA ASN A 285 -157.47 -39.32 72.50
C ASN A 285 -156.03 -39.03 73.00
N TRP A 286 -155.57 -37.77 72.92
CA TRP A 286 -155.25 -36.84 74.04
C TRP A 286 -154.76 -35.48 73.50
N LYS A 287 -155.17 -34.40 74.18
CA LYS A 287 -154.86 -32.97 73.96
C LYS A 287 -153.52 -32.57 74.59
N GLN A 288 -152.92 -31.45 74.14
CA GLN A 288 -152.64 -30.20 74.91
C GLN A 288 -151.59 -29.33 74.18
N ILE A 289 -151.92 -28.07 73.86
CA ILE A 289 -151.58 -26.79 74.55
C ILE A 289 -150.24 -26.19 74.08
N GLY A 290 -150.28 -24.90 73.73
CA GLY A 290 -149.10 -24.03 73.59
C GLY A 290 -149.17 -23.19 72.34
#